data_AF-A0A9D8T0V9-F1
#
_entry.id   AF-A0A9D8T0V9-F1
#
_cell.length_a   1.000
_cell.length_b   1.000
_cell.length_c   1.000
_cell.angle_alpha   90.00
_cell.angle_beta   90.00
_cell.angle_gamma   90.00
#
_symmetry.space_group_name_H-M   'P 1'
#
loop_
_entity.id
_entity.type
_entity.pdbx_description
1 polymer ?
#
loop_
_entity_poly.entity_id
_entity_poly.type
_entity_poly.pdbx_seq_one_letter_code
_entity_poly.pdbx_strand_id
1 'polypeptide(L)'
;LANPTPPTANNWAYGAWGQMQGRFESADSFVKPQSLFYAQLAARNAATKDEVRKLMPVDTQSASNPPIDKAQRFVAAARRPAMKLVDWIDSLQVKEPLTLVAQSKENTQWMKQYGTKKCAKKNTSLMTLNQGILTKDDAILSGRSQGIVWWNGSLKARYLANSSRPHITRWAPGLTGTGFTDDLNEMTDMMKATDHLITNHHYGLWYDRRRDDHERIRRMDGYVWAPFYEQPFARSGQGIAYDGLSKYDLTKWNVWYWNRLKQYADLADEKGLVLYHQHFFQHNIIEAGAHWADSPWRSANNINDMGFPEPVPYAVDKRVYMSEHFYDVSHEGRRAMYRNYIRKSLETFADNGSVIHFISEEYTGPAHFVAFWLDVIAEWEAETGKDAKVALSCTKDVQDAILADENRAKTVDIIDIKYWNPTMTGFNAPPGGVHLAPRQYGRLRSENFNVKAEVKARSMSERMYEVVADYRQRFPEKAVLLSVGGDTWAALMGGASLCSLPSGLPQAFKEDVVKMRPMENKDVMQIGKVGVGYVCYAPGAKSMTLQLNGDKKKYQACWINPRNGKPVGETFSIKAASSVELENKGILWLYR
;
A
#
# COMPACT_ATOMS: atom_id res chain seq x y z
N LEU A 1 10.32 -24.67 16.69
CA LEU A 1 11.38 -25.60 16.23
C LEU A 1 12.41 -24.79 15.45
N ALA A 2 13.55 -24.46 16.06
CA ALA A 2 14.68 -23.89 15.31
C ALA A 2 15.46 -25.07 14.71
N ASN A 3 15.87 -24.96 13.44
CA ASN A 3 16.75 -25.95 12.81
C ASN A 3 18.18 -25.39 12.87
N PRO A 4 18.91 -25.57 13.99
CA PRO A 4 20.22 -24.98 14.16
C PRO A 4 21.16 -25.48 13.07
N THR A 5 21.90 -24.54 12.46
CA THR A 5 22.98 -24.88 11.52
C THR A 5 24.00 -25.75 12.26
N PRO A 6 24.37 -26.93 11.74
CA PRO A 6 25.38 -27.76 12.38
C PRO A 6 26.71 -26.99 12.44
N PRO A 7 27.48 -27.07 13.54
CA PRO A 7 28.84 -26.53 13.55
C PRO A 7 29.62 -27.15 12.38
N THR A 8 30.22 -26.30 11.54
CA THR A 8 30.98 -26.62 10.31
C THR A 8 30.21 -27.13 9.08
N ALA A 9 28.88 -27.26 9.11
CA ALA A 9 28.08 -27.66 7.94
C ALA A 9 26.90 -26.72 7.64
N ASN A 10 26.29 -26.87 6.47
CA ASN A 10 25.03 -26.18 6.12
C ASN A 10 23.92 -27.22 5.95
N ASN A 11 22.70 -26.88 6.36
CA ASN A 11 21.52 -27.62 5.90
C ASN A 11 21.30 -27.30 4.42
N TRP A 12 21.14 -28.32 3.57
CA TRP A 12 20.90 -28.19 2.13
C TRP A 12 19.56 -28.81 1.75
N ALA A 13 18.76 -28.12 0.93
CA ALA A 13 17.64 -28.75 0.20
C ALA A 13 17.53 -28.22 -1.23
N TYR A 14 17.15 -29.09 -2.17
CA TYR A 14 16.91 -28.73 -3.58
C TYR A 14 15.59 -27.97 -3.75
N GLY A 15 14.57 -28.33 -2.96
CA GLY A 15 13.27 -27.66 -2.91
C GLY A 15 12.69 -27.70 -1.50
N ALA A 16 12.10 -26.61 -1.04
CA ALA A 16 11.48 -26.53 0.29
C ALA A 16 10.12 -25.80 0.26
N TRP A 17 9.15 -26.39 0.95
CA TRP A 17 7.88 -25.78 1.37
C TRP A 17 7.91 -25.72 2.90
N GLY A 18 7.89 -24.52 3.49
CA GLY A 18 7.96 -24.32 4.94
C GLY A 18 8.88 -23.16 5.37
N GLN A 19 8.96 -22.88 6.67
CA GLN A 19 9.94 -21.90 7.20
C GLN A 19 11.38 -22.41 7.04
N MET A 20 12.27 -21.58 6.47
CA MET A 20 13.58 -22.01 6.00
C MET A 20 14.74 -21.47 6.85
N GLN A 21 15.73 -22.32 7.13
CA GLN A 21 17.01 -21.97 7.77
C GLN A 21 18.13 -22.88 7.21
N GLY A 22 19.01 -22.36 6.35
CA GLY A 22 19.99 -23.15 5.58
C GLY A 22 20.23 -22.62 4.16
N ARG A 23 20.86 -23.43 3.30
CA ARG A 23 21.01 -23.16 1.85
C ARG A 23 19.99 -23.97 1.06
N PHE A 24 19.30 -23.31 0.14
CA PHE A 24 18.25 -23.92 -0.67
C PHE A 24 18.34 -23.45 -2.12
N GLU A 25 18.09 -24.34 -3.07
CA GLU A 25 18.12 -24.01 -4.50
C GLU A 25 16.79 -23.42 -4.97
N SER A 26 15.66 -23.96 -4.49
CA SER A 26 14.32 -23.45 -4.77
C SER A 26 13.46 -23.38 -3.50
N ALA A 27 12.77 -22.26 -3.30
CA ALA A 27 11.91 -21.99 -2.16
C ALA A 27 10.48 -21.66 -2.64
N ASP A 28 9.47 -22.26 -2.00
CA ASP A 28 8.05 -22.06 -2.30
C ASP A 28 7.68 -22.37 -3.77
N SER A 29 8.30 -23.42 -4.33
CA SER A 29 8.09 -23.89 -5.70
C SER A 29 8.36 -25.39 -5.79
N PHE A 30 7.68 -26.09 -6.70
CA PHE A 30 8.05 -27.45 -7.06
C PHE A 30 9.36 -27.49 -7.87
N VAL A 31 10.21 -28.48 -7.56
CA VAL A 31 11.40 -28.82 -8.35
C VAL A 31 11.03 -29.75 -9.49
N LYS A 32 11.83 -29.75 -10.56
CA LYS A 32 11.72 -30.75 -11.64
C LYS A 32 12.78 -31.84 -11.43
N PRO A 33 12.42 -33.13 -11.47
CA PRO A 33 11.08 -33.69 -11.71
C PRO A 33 10.14 -33.58 -10.48
N GLN A 34 8.82 -33.53 -10.71
CA GLN A 34 7.80 -33.40 -9.66
C GLN A 34 7.79 -34.60 -8.68
N SER A 35 8.21 -35.78 -9.14
CA SER A 35 8.44 -36.95 -8.30
C SER A 35 9.69 -37.69 -8.77
N LEU A 36 10.69 -37.78 -7.90
CA LEU A 36 11.90 -38.56 -8.14
C LEU A 36 11.56 -40.04 -8.34
N PHE A 37 10.56 -40.57 -7.63
CA PHE A 37 10.10 -41.94 -7.81
C PHE A 37 9.60 -42.18 -9.23
N TYR A 38 8.69 -41.34 -9.75
CA TYR A 38 8.16 -41.52 -11.10
C TYR A 38 9.19 -41.23 -12.19
N ALA A 39 10.12 -40.29 -11.96
CA ALA A 39 11.23 -40.04 -12.88
C ALA A 39 12.18 -41.24 -12.97
N GLN A 40 12.54 -41.84 -11.83
CA GLN A 40 13.35 -43.05 -11.79
C GLN A 40 12.60 -44.28 -12.31
N LEU A 41 11.29 -44.39 -12.07
CA LEU A 41 10.46 -45.46 -12.60
C LEU A 41 10.41 -45.41 -14.13
N ALA A 42 10.19 -44.23 -14.70
CA ALA A 42 10.22 -44.02 -16.15
C ALA A 42 11.61 -44.32 -16.75
N ALA A 43 12.69 -43.91 -16.07
CA ALA A 43 14.05 -44.22 -16.49
C ALA A 43 14.37 -45.73 -16.47
N ARG A 44 13.75 -46.49 -15.55
CA ARG A 44 13.94 -47.96 -15.43
C ARG A 44 13.03 -48.75 -16.37
N ASN A 45 11.82 -48.26 -16.62
CA ASN A 45 10.80 -48.92 -17.44
C ASN A 45 10.40 -48.02 -18.61
N ALA A 46 11.01 -48.23 -19.78
CA ALA A 46 10.77 -47.43 -21.00
C ALA A 46 9.31 -47.44 -21.51
N ALA A 47 8.42 -48.25 -20.92
CA ALA A 47 7.02 -48.42 -21.30
C ALA A 47 5.99 -47.82 -20.32
N THR A 48 6.39 -47.18 -19.20
CA THR A 48 5.40 -46.54 -18.31
C THR A 48 4.86 -45.27 -18.94
N LYS A 49 3.66 -45.36 -19.53
CA LYS A 49 2.84 -44.22 -19.93
C LYS A 49 2.51 -43.35 -18.72
N ASP A 50 2.25 -42.06 -18.94
CA ASP A 50 1.80 -41.11 -17.91
C ASP A 50 0.55 -41.57 -17.12
N GLU A 51 -0.21 -42.53 -17.67
CA GLU A 51 -1.41 -43.16 -17.09
C GLU A 51 -1.19 -43.88 -15.74
N VAL A 52 0.05 -44.23 -15.36
CA VAL A 52 0.37 -44.89 -14.08
C VAL A 52 0.65 -43.86 -12.95
N ARG A 53 0.72 -42.56 -13.27
CA ARG A 53 0.93 -41.51 -12.27
C ARG A 53 -0.36 -41.26 -11.49
N LYS A 54 -0.45 -41.78 -10.27
CA LYS A 54 -1.53 -41.47 -9.31
C LYS A 54 -1.29 -40.12 -8.60
N LEU A 55 -0.84 -39.12 -9.36
CA LEU A 55 -0.67 -37.75 -8.87
C LEU A 55 -1.90 -36.95 -9.28
N MET A 56 -2.47 -36.19 -8.34
CA MET A 56 -3.54 -35.24 -8.65
C MET A 56 -2.99 -34.26 -9.71
N PRO A 57 -3.70 -34.06 -10.83
CA PRO A 57 -3.25 -33.15 -11.87
C PRO A 57 -3.20 -31.72 -11.30
N VAL A 58 -2.00 -31.16 -11.24
CA VAL A 58 -1.76 -29.75 -10.91
C VAL A 58 -1.20 -29.12 -12.18
N ASP A 59 -1.77 -28.00 -12.63
CA ASP A 59 -1.19 -27.25 -13.74
C ASP A 59 0.24 -26.84 -13.36
N THR A 60 1.23 -27.20 -14.18
CA THR A 60 2.66 -26.99 -13.92
C THR A 60 3.22 -25.75 -14.63
N GLN A 61 2.41 -25.02 -15.40
CA GLN A 61 2.86 -23.85 -16.16
C GLN A 61 2.80 -22.55 -15.34
N SER A 62 3.54 -22.51 -14.24
CA SER A 62 3.66 -21.31 -13.40
C SER A 62 4.39 -20.20 -14.17
N ALA A 63 3.87 -18.98 -14.08
CA ALA A 63 4.53 -17.79 -14.61
C ALA A 63 4.53 -16.73 -13.52
N SER A 64 5.72 -16.29 -13.10
CA SER A 64 5.85 -15.20 -12.13
C SER A 64 5.51 -13.84 -12.74
N ASN A 65 5.66 -13.70 -14.06
CA ASN A 65 5.32 -12.52 -14.86
C ASN A 65 4.57 -12.98 -16.13
N PRO A 66 3.31 -13.44 -16.03
CA PRO A 66 2.58 -13.88 -17.22
C PRO A 66 2.32 -12.69 -18.16
N PRO A 67 2.36 -12.91 -19.49
CA PRO A 67 1.76 -11.98 -20.44
C PRO A 67 0.28 -11.68 -20.11
N ILE A 68 -0.24 -10.53 -20.56
CA ILE A 68 -1.60 -10.07 -20.20
C ILE A 68 -2.67 -11.09 -20.60
N ASP A 69 -2.59 -11.68 -21.79
CA ASP A 69 -3.52 -12.70 -22.26
C ASP A 69 -3.48 -13.97 -21.39
N LYS A 70 -2.29 -14.36 -20.92
CA LYS A 70 -2.13 -15.48 -19.98
C LYS A 70 -2.70 -15.16 -18.60
N ALA A 71 -2.54 -13.92 -18.10
CA ALA A 71 -3.17 -13.48 -16.86
C ALA A 71 -4.71 -13.51 -16.94
N GLN A 72 -5.28 -13.04 -18.05
CA GLN A 72 -6.73 -13.12 -18.31
C GLN A 72 -7.24 -14.56 -18.33
N ARG A 73 -6.49 -15.50 -18.91
CA ARG A 73 -6.84 -16.94 -18.88
C ARG A 73 -6.81 -17.51 -17.46
N PHE A 74 -5.82 -17.15 -16.64
CA PHE A 74 -5.77 -17.59 -15.24
C PHE A 74 -6.94 -17.04 -14.41
N VAL A 75 -7.34 -15.80 -14.64
CA VAL A 75 -8.52 -15.18 -14.02
C VAL A 75 -9.80 -15.90 -14.45
N ALA A 76 -9.97 -16.19 -15.74
CA ALA A 76 -11.11 -16.94 -16.23
C ALA A 76 -11.17 -18.38 -15.67
N ALA A 77 -10.01 -19.05 -15.54
CA ALA A 77 -9.92 -20.36 -14.89
C ALA A 77 -10.31 -20.29 -13.40
N ALA A 78 -9.97 -19.19 -12.71
CA ALA A 78 -10.33 -18.95 -11.32
C ALA A 78 -11.84 -18.77 -11.08
N ARG A 79 -12.67 -18.76 -12.12
CA ARG A 79 -14.14 -18.81 -12.00
C ARG A 79 -14.67 -20.17 -11.53
N ARG A 80 -13.88 -21.23 -11.64
CA ARG A 80 -14.26 -22.59 -11.23
C ARG A 80 -13.43 -23.01 -10.01
N PRO A 81 -14.03 -23.65 -8.99
CA PRO A 81 -13.27 -24.24 -7.89
C PRO A 81 -12.19 -25.21 -8.36
N ALA A 82 -11.07 -25.28 -7.63
CA ALA A 82 -10.07 -26.32 -7.88
C ALA A 82 -10.64 -27.71 -7.54
N MET A 83 -10.13 -28.75 -8.22
CA MET A 83 -10.42 -30.14 -7.87
C MET A 83 -10.00 -30.40 -6.43
N LYS A 84 -10.90 -30.95 -5.60
CA LYS A 84 -10.53 -31.34 -4.23
C LYS A 84 -9.73 -32.62 -4.28
N LEU A 85 -8.85 -32.80 -3.27
CA LEU A 85 -8.20 -34.08 -3.06
C LEU A 85 -9.24 -35.19 -2.82
N VAL A 86 -10.37 -34.89 -2.16
CA VAL A 86 -11.46 -35.88 -2.02
C VAL A 86 -12.09 -36.23 -3.35
N ASP A 87 -12.39 -35.28 -4.24
CA ASP A 87 -12.95 -35.58 -5.56
C ASP A 87 -11.95 -36.40 -6.41
N TRP A 88 -10.65 -36.09 -6.29
CA TRP A 88 -9.58 -36.87 -6.90
C TRP A 88 -9.48 -38.28 -6.30
N ILE A 89 -9.50 -38.41 -4.98
CA ILE A 89 -9.50 -39.69 -4.26
C ILE A 89 -10.76 -40.48 -4.61
N ASP A 90 -11.94 -39.88 -4.63
CA ASP A 90 -13.21 -40.51 -5.02
C ASP A 90 -13.12 -40.97 -6.47
N SER A 91 -12.53 -40.18 -7.37
CA SER A 91 -12.25 -40.62 -8.74
C SER A 91 -11.30 -41.82 -8.80
N LEU A 92 -10.40 -41.96 -7.82
CA LEU A 92 -9.51 -43.12 -7.67
C LEU A 92 -10.19 -44.28 -6.92
N GLN A 93 -11.13 -44.02 -6.01
CA GLN A 93 -11.88 -45.02 -5.25
C GLN A 93 -12.99 -45.65 -6.10
N VAL A 94 -13.62 -44.88 -7.00
CA VAL A 94 -14.47 -45.43 -8.07
C VAL A 94 -13.66 -46.35 -8.98
N LYS A 95 -12.37 -46.03 -9.19
CA LYS A 95 -11.45 -46.88 -9.96
C LYS A 95 -10.89 -48.06 -9.15
N GLU A 96 -10.71 -47.90 -7.84
CA GLU A 96 -10.07 -48.85 -6.92
C GLU A 96 -10.61 -48.67 -5.48
N PRO A 97 -11.77 -49.26 -5.13
CA PRO A 97 -12.45 -48.99 -3.87
C PRO A 97 -11.76 -49.65 -2.67
N LEU A 98 -11.66 -48.94 -1.55
CA LEU A 98 -11.15 -49.42 -0.26
C LEU A 98 -12.12 -49.05 0.87
N THR A 99 -12.35 -49.96 1.82
CA THR A 99 -13.38 -49.83 2.87
C THR A 99 -12.75 -49.63 4.25
N LEU A 100 -13.02 -48.51 4.93
CA LEU A 100 -12.69 -48.29 6.34
C LEU A 100 -13.73 -47.43 7.06
N VAL A 101 -13.95 -47.71 8.36
CA VAL A 101 -14.95 -47.07 9.25
C VAL A 101 -14.25 -46.55 10.50
N ALA A 102 -14.50 -45.29 10.90
CA ALA A 102 -14.20 -44.75 12.23
C ALA A 102 -15.04 -43.49 12.57
N GLN A 103 -15.38 -43.33 13.86
CA GLN A 103 -16.16 -42.21 14.45
C GLN A 103 -15.31 -41.36 15.40
N SER A 104 -15.62 -40.06 15.55
CA SER A 104 -14.98 -39.13 16.50
C SER A 104 -16.01 -38.24 17.25
N LYS A 105 -15.61 -37.64 18.38
CA LYS A 105 -16.33 -36.57 19.11
C LYS A 105 -15.34 -35.55 19.72
N GLU A 106 -15.74 -34.27 19.74
CA GLU A 106 -15.00 -33.08 20.24
C GLU A 106 -15.63 -32.46 21.51
N ASN A 107 -14.90 -31.58 22.23
CA ASN A 107 -15.46 -30.39 22.91
C ASN A 107 -14.39 -29.36 23.35
N THR A 108 -14.76 -28.07 23.43
CA THR A 108 -13.96 -26.89 23.84
C THR A 108 -14.78 -25.92 24.71
N GLN A 109 -14.16 -25.07 25.57
CA GLN A 109 -14.37 -23.59 25.70
C GLN A 109 -13.75 -22.94 26.96
N TRP A 110 -13.27 -21.67 26.86
CA TRP A 110 -13.70 -20.45 27.62
C TRP A 110 -12.73 -19.24 27.46
N MET A 111 -13.24 -17.99 27.46
CA MET A 111 -12.69 -16.78 28.17
C MET A 111 -13.50 -15.47 27.97
N LYS A 112 -13.39 -14.56 28.94
CA LYS A 112 -14.19 -13.32 29.19
C LYS A 112 -13.59 -12.01 28.60
N GLN A 113 -14.45 -10.99 28.46
CA GLN A 113 -14.21 -9.62 27.94
C GLN A 113 -13.56 -8.65 28.95
N TYR A 114 -12.80 -7.67 28.44
CA TYR A 114 -12.30 -6.50 29.18
C TYR A 114 -12.64 -5.18 28.48
N GLY A 115 -13.03 -4.18 29.28
CA GLY A 115 -13.48 -2.85 28.85
C GLY A 115 -12.31 -1.87 28.61
N THR A 116 -12.55 -0.91 27.71
CA THR A 116 -11.60 0.14 27.32
C THR A 116 -11.86 1.45 28.06
N LYS A 117 -10.79 2.15 28.47
CA LYS A 117 -10.84 3.51 29.00
C LYS A 117 -10.75 4.52 27.84
N LYS A 118 -11.62 5.54 27.87
CA LYS A 118 -11.54 6.71 26.97
C LYS A 118 -10.50 7.70 27.49
N CYS A 119 -9.65 8.22 26.60
CA CYS A 119 -8.86 9.43 26.83
C CYS A 119 -9.64 10.67 26.37
N ALA A 120 -9.46 11.78 27.09
CA ALA A 120 -10.07 13.07 26.76
C ALA A 120 -9.37 13.73 25.56
N LYS A 121 -10.15 14.27 24.61
CA LYS A 121 -9.64 15.03 23.46
C LYS A 121 -9.16 16.41 23.92
N LYS A 122 -7.98 16.85 23.46
CA LYS A 122 -7.55 18.26 23.53
C LYS A 122 -8.05 18.99 22.28
N ASN A 123 -8.38 20.28 22.41
CA ASN A 123 -8.77 21.12 21.29
C ASN A 123 -7.51 21.53 20.50
N THR A 124 -7.27 20.91 19.35
CA THR A 124 -6.17 21.26 18.43
C THR A 124 -6.71 21.60 17.04
N SER A 125 -6.04 22.51 16.34
CA SER A 125 -6.31 22.81 14.93
C SER A 125 -6.09 21.58 14.05
N LEU A 126 -7.02 21.32 13.14
CA LEU A 126 -6.99 20.18 12.24
C LEU A 126 -6.25 20.50 10.94
N MET A 127 -5.75 19.46 10.27
CA MET A 127 -5.26 19.59 8.90
C MET A 127 -6.43 19.96 7.97
N THR A 128 -6.18 20.91 7.06
CA THR A 128 -7.17 21.41 6.09
C THR A 128 -6.63 21.34 4.66
N LEU A 129 -7.53 21.27 3.69
CA LEU A 129 -7.23 21.45 2.29
C LEU A 129 -7.64 22.87 1.89
N ASN A 130 -6.67 23.71 1.51
CA ASN A 130 -6.95 25.08 1.09
C ASN A 130 -6.37 25.34 -0.30
N GLN A 131 -7.25 25.59 -1.27
CA GLN A 131 -6.88 25.87 -2.67
C GLN A 131 -5.87 24.85 -3.22
N GLY A 132 -6.14 23.56 -3.01
CA GLY A 132 -5.32 22.46 -3.48
C GLY A 132 -3.99 22.24 -2.74
N ILE A 133 -3.82 22.80 -1.54
CA ILE A 133 -2.66 22.54 -0.67
C ILE A 133 -3.13 22.04 0.70
N LEU A 134 -2.57 20.92 1.16
CA LEU A 134 -2.79 20.41 2.51
C LEU A 134 -1.91 21.17 3.51
N THR A 135 -2.54 21.76 4.53
CA THR A 135 -1.88 22.59 5.53
C THR A 135 -2.35 22.24 6.94
N LYS A 136 -1.52 22.58 7.93
CA LYS A 136 -1.92 22.65 9.34
C LYS A 136 -1.29 23.91 9.91
N ASP A 137 -2.05 24.69 10.69
CA ASP A 137 -1.58 25.94 11.28
C ASP A 137 -0.98 26.90 10.24
N ASP A 138 -1.62 27.02 9.07
CA ASP A 138 -1.18 27.83 7.93
C ASP A 138 0.24 27.54 7.41
N ALA A 139 0.78 26.36 7.72
CA ALA A 139 2.09 25.90 7.26
C ALA A 139 1.98 24.60 6.43
N ILE A 140 2.93 24.40 5.52
CA ILE A 140 3.05 23.12 4.81
C ILE A 140 3.33 21.97 5.78
N LEU A 141 2.69 20.84 5.54
CA LEU A 141 3.06 19.57 6.15
C LEU A 141 4.14 18.91 5.29
N SER A 142 5.29 18.60 5.88
CA SER A 142 6.43 18.00 5.20
C SER A 142 7.11 16.97 6.08
N GLY A 143 7.50 15.84 5.49
CA GLY A 143 8.27 14.80 6.13
C GLY A 143 8.17 13.48 5.37
N ARG A 144 8.88 12.47 5.87
CA ARG A 144 8.94 11.14 5.25
C ARG A 144 7.63 10.38 5.46
N SER A 145 7.32 9.53 4.48
CA SER A 145 6.28 8.51 4.61
C SER A 145 6.90 7.18 4.98
N GLN A 146 6.28 6.46 5.91
CA GLN A 146 6.65 5.10 6.29
C GLN A 146 5.47 4.15 6.10
N GLY A 147 5.74 3.00 5.48
CA GLY A 147 4.82 1.86 5.50
C GLY A 147 4.96 1.06 6.80
N ILE A 148 3.95 0.25 7.08
CA ILE A 148 3.94 -0.69 8.19
C ILE A 148 4.69 -1.99 7.88
N VAL A 149 5.02 -2.79 8.91
CA VAL A 149 5.42 -4.19 8.73
C VAL A 149 4.17 -5.05 8.75
N TRP A 150 3.81 -5.69 7.65
CA TRP A 150 2.46 -6.26 7.45
C TRP A 150 2.42 -7.79 7.39
N TRP A 151 3.57 -8.48 7.55
CA TRP A 151 3.67 -9.95 7.60
C TRP A 151 4.88 -10.52 8.35
N ASN A 152 6.05 -9.85 8.35
CA ASN A 152 7.33 -10.46 8.78
C ASN A 152 7.92 -10.02 10.15
N GLY A 153 7.13 -9.45 11.06
CA GLY A 153 7.61 -9.00 12.38
C GLY A 153 8.02 -10.12 13.33
N SER A 154 9.09 -9.99 14.12
CA SER A 154 9.54 -11.07 15.03
C SER A 154 9.81 -10.58 16.46
N LEU A 155 9.50 -11.44 17.45
CA LEU A 155 9.83 -11.19 18.87
C LEU A 155 11.26 -11.60 19.25
N LYS A 156 12.06 -12.10 18.29
CA LYS A 156 13.46 -12.47 18.55
C LYS A 156 14.30 -11.21 18.84
N ALA A 157 15.12 -11.25 19.89
CA ALA A 157 15.96 -10.12 20.32
C ALA A 157 16.75 -9.46 19.18
N ARG A 158 17.35 -10.27 18.29
CA ARG A 158 18.08 -9.77 17.11
C ARG A 158 17.20 -8.97 16.14
N TYR A 159 15.96 -9.39 15.92
CA TYR A 159 15.03 -8.66 15.06
C TYR A 159 14.63 -7.34 15.72
N LEU A 160 14.29 -7.38 17.00
CA LEU A 160 13.88 -6.21 17.77
C LEU A 160 14.95 -5.11 17.77
N ALA A 161 16.21 -5.49 17.94
CA ALA A 161 17.33 -4.55 17.96
C ALA A 161 17.68 -3.92 16.61
N ASN A 162 17.39 -4.59 15.48
CA ASN A 162 17.95 -4.20 14.17
C ASN A 162 16.92 -3.94 13.07
N SER A 163 15.69 -4.40 13.23
CA SER A 163 14.72 -4.46 12.13
C SER A 163 13.29 -4.14 12.56
N SER A 164 13.05 -3.94 13.86
CA SER A 164 11.74 -3.52 14.34
C SER A 164 11.39 -2.15 13.77
N ARG A 165 10.12 -2.01 13.40
CA ARG A 165 9.51 -0.75 13.00
C ARG A 165 8.19 -0.59 13.74
N PRO A 166 7.75 0.64 14.01
CA PRO A 166 6.47 0.87 14.65
C PRO A 166 5.30 0.35 13.83
N HIS A 167 4.22 -0.04 14.52
CA HIS A 167 3.00 -0.51 13.87
C HIS A 167 1.77 -0.20 14.73
N ILE A 168 0.72 0.34 14.11
CA ILE A 168 -0.47 0.78 14.85
C ILE A 168 -1.26 -0.42 15.39
N THR A 169 -1.47 -1.46 14.61
CA THR A 169 -2.36 -2.60 14.96
C THR A 169 -1.63 -3.94 15.13
N ARG A 170 -0.34 -3.91 15.51
CA ARG A 170 0.42 -5.13 15.83
C ARG A 170 0.24 -5.42 17.30
N TRP A 171 -0.06 -6.67 17.63
CA TRP A 171 -0.27 -7.09 19.00
C TRP A 171 0.76 -8.14 19.42
N ALA A 172 1.51 -7.84 20.48
CA ALA A 172 2.38 -8.76 21.18
C ALA A 172 1.86 -8.88 22.62
N PRO A 173 1.20 -10.00 22.98
CA PRO A 173 0.59 -10.16 24.29
C PRO A 173 1.57 -9.91 25.43
N GLY A 174 1.21 -9.02 26.36
CA GLY A 174 2.01 -8.69 27.53
C GLY A 174 3.27 -7.85 27.26
N LEU A 175 3.50 -7.40 26.02
CA LEU A 175 4.70 -6.66 25.62
C LEU A 175 4.32 -5.34 24.94
N THR A 176 4.83 -4.23 25.48
CA THR A 176 4.63 -2.87 24.94
C THR A 176 5.95 -2.29 24.47
N GLY A 177 5.94 -1.56 23.36
CA GLY A 177 7.11 -0.87 22.79
C GLY A 177 7.33 -1.17 21.31
N THR A 178 8.35 -0.53 20.72
CA THR A 178 8.64 -0.68 19.29
C THR A 178 9.00 -2.12 18.94
N GLY A 179 8.32 -2.70 17.95
CA GLY A 179 8.48 -4.11 17.57
C GLY A 179 7.54 -5.09 18.30
N PHE A 180 6.88 -4.63 19.36
CA PHE A 180 5.87 -5.37 20.14
C PHE A 180 4.47 -4.81 19.87
N THR A 181 3.67 -4.57 20.91
CA THR A 181 2.50 -3.68 20.85
C THR A 181 2.99 -2.24 21.06
N ASP A 182 3.07 -1.43 20.01
CA ASP A 182 3.61 -0.07 20.12
C ASP A 182 2.78 0.82 21.08
N ASP A 183 3.44 1.57 21.95
CA ASP A 183 2.83 2.72 22.61
C ASP A 183 2.68 3.85 21.57
N LEU A 184 1.45 4.30 21.33
CA LEU A 184 1.19 5.26 20.24
C LEU A 184 1.69 6.68 20.58
N ASN A 185 1.81 7.04 21.85
CA ASN A 185 2.41 8.32 22.22
C ASN A 185 3.91 8.30 21.88
N GLU A 186 4.63 7.27 22.35
CA GLU A 186 6.06 7.12 22.08
C GLU A 186 6.34 6.98 20.57
N MET A 187 5.51 6.18 19.87
CA MET A 187 5.61 6.02 18.42
C MET A 187 5.48 7.37 17.71
N THR A 188 4.48 8.18 18.07
CA THR A 188 4.24 9.47 17.40
C THR A 188 5.29 10.53 17.79
N ASP A 189 5.82 10.51 19.01
CA ASP A 189 6.95 11.36 19.41
C ASP A 189 8.23 11.02 18.64
N MET A 190 8.52 9.72 18.50
CA MET A 190 9.64 9.24 17.70
C MET A 190 9.49 9.64 16.22
N MET A 191 8.28 9.54 15.67
CA MET A 191 8.02 9.99 14.30
C MET A 191 8.36 11.47 14.12
N LYS A 192 7.94 12.35 15.04
CA LYS A 192 8.29 13.77 15.02
C LYS A 192 9.79 14.01 15.14
N ALA A 193 10.46 13.32 16.06
CA ALA A 193 11.90 13.45 16.27
C ALA A 193 12.73 12.95 15.08
N THR A 194 12.15 12.11 14.22
CA THR A 194 12.83 11.50 13.07
C THR A 194 12.24 11.98 11.74
N ASP A 195 11.51 13.09 11.70
CA ASP A 195 10.96 13.67 10.46
C ASP A 195 10.08 12.70 9.65
N HIS A 196 9.38 11.78 10.31
CA HIS A 196 8.32 10.98 9.70
C HIS A 196 6.99 11.70 9.91
N LEU A 197 6.35 12.06 8.81
CA LEU A 197 5.05 12.74 8.81
C LEU A 197 3.91 11.73 8.67
N ILE A 198 4.06 10.78 7.75
CA ILE A 198 2.97 9.90 7.30
C ILE A 198 3.20 8.48 7.79
N THR A 199 2.19 7.87 8.42
CA THR A 199 2.09 6.40 8.50
C THR A 199 1.10 5.90 7.45
N ASN A 200 1.58 5.09 6.51
CA ASN A 200 0.75 4.40 5.52
C ASN A 200 0.33 3.03 6.03
N HIS A 201 -0.97 2.88 6.33
CA HIS A 201 -1.53 1.73 7.03
C HIS A 201 -2.60 1.03 6.21
N HIS A 202 -2.52 -0.30 6.22
CA HIS A 202 -3.53 -1.26 5.78
C HIS A 202 -3.56 -2.43 6.78
N TYR A 203 -4.52 -3.36 6.68
CA TYR A 203 -4.48 -4.61 7.44
C TYR A 203 -3.37 -5.56 6.94
N GLY A 204 -2.86 -6.44 7.80
CA GLY A 204 -1.77 -7.37 7.47
C GLY A 204 -2.21 -8.54 6.57
N LEU A 205 -1.25 -9.27 5.96
CA LEU A 205 -1.57 -10.42 5.10
C LEU A 205 -2.37 -11.50 5.84
N TRP A 206 -1.90 -11.82 7.03
CA TRP A 206 -2.38 -12.91 7.86
C TRP A 206 -2.21 -12.53 9.32
N TYR A 207 -2.99 -13.20 10.16
CA TYR A 207 -3.05 -12.91 11.59
C TYR A 207 -1.76 -13.29 12.34
N ASP A 208 -1.17 -14.46 12.06
CA ASP A 208 -0.06 -15.01 12.85
C ASP A 208 1.13 -15.52 12.02
N ARG A 209 2.28 -15.66 12.69
CA ARG A 209 3.58 -15.93 12.08
C ARG A 209 3.74 -17.30 11.43
N ARG A 210 2.83 -18.25 11.67
CA ARG A 210 2.91 -19.56 11.01
C ARG A 210 2.88 -19.40 9.49
N ARG A 211 2.07 -18.46 8.98
CA ARG A 211 1.92 -18.20 7.53
C ARG A 211 3.09 -17.44 6.89
N ASP A 212 4.13 -17.09 7.65
CA ASP A 212 5.39 -16.61 7.07
C ASP A 212 6.02 -17.61 6.09
N ASP A 213 5.72 -18.91 6.26
CA ASP A 213 6.12 -19.97 5.34
C ASP A 213 5.49 -19.86 3.94
N HIS A 214 4.55 -18.92 3.75
CA HIS A 214 3.79 -18.75 2.50
C HIS A 214 3.13 -20.05 2.01
N GLU A 215 2.77 -20.94 2.93
CA GLU A 215 2.02 -22.14 2.59
C GLU A 215 0.53 -21.83 2.45
N ARG A 216 -0.18 -22.66 1.69
CA ARG A 216 -1.65 -22.56 1.52
C ARG A 216 -2.39 -23.66 2.26
N ILE A 217 -1.68 -24.40 3.10
CA ILE A 217 -2.23 -25.53 3.84
C ILE A 217 -3.04 -24.99 5.02
N ARG A 218 -4.21 -25.59 5.25
CA ARG A 218 -5.03 -25.28 6.41
C ARG A 218 -4.26 -25.65 7.68
N ARG A 219 -4.19 -24.75 8.66
CA ARG A 219 -3.58 -25.07 9.95
C ARG A 219 -4.49 -26.03 10.70
N MET A 220 -3.88 -27.03 11.33
CA MET A 220 -4.59 -28.09 12.04
C MET A 220 -5.30 -27.58 13.29
N ASP A 221 -4.72 -26.58 13.95
CA ASP A 221 -5.21 -26.04 15.22
C ASP A 221 -4.94 -24.53 15.37
N GLY A 222 -5.39 -23.98 16.48
CA GLY A 222 -5.21 -22.59 16.88
C GLY A 222 -3.89 -22.28 17.60
N TYR A 223 -2.84 -23.10 17.48
CA TYR A 223 -1.53 -22.84 18.11
C TYR A 223 -0.76 -21.72 17.39
N VAL A 224 -1.24 -20.49 17.56
CA VAL A 224 -0.78 -19.28 16.85
C VAL A 224 0.54 -18.71 17.37
N TRP A 225 1.28 -18.02 16.50
CA TRP A 225 2.59 -17.45 16.84
C TRP A 225 2.62 -15.92 16.72
N ALA A 226 3.01 -15.24 17.81
CA ALA A 226 3.12 -13.78 17.90
C ALA A 226 4.42 -13.23 17.25
N PRO A 227 4.46 -11.93 16.84
CA PRO A 227 3.41 -10.94 16.99
C PRO A 227 2.24 -11.15 16.02
N PHE A 228 1.07 -10.67 16.40
CA PHE A 228 -0.15 -10.78 15.62
C PHE A 228 -0.45 -9.50 14.84
N TYR A 229 -0.93 -9.67 13.61
CA TYR A 229 -1.45 -8.58 12.78
C TYR A 229 -2.97 -8.64 12.80
N GLU A 230 -3.54 -7.89 13.73
CA GLU A 230 -4.99 -7.87 13.93
C GLU A 230 -5.71 -7.41 12.66
N GLN A 231 -6.81 -8.10 12.38
CA GLN A 231 -7.68 -7.83 11.23
C GLN A 231 -8.83 -6.92 11.65
N PRO A 232 -9.44 -6.16 10.72
CA PRO A 232 -10.51 -5.20 11.05
C PRO A 232 -11.82 -5.86 11.51
N PHE A 233 -11.97 -7.17 11.29
CA PHE A 233 -13.17 -7.94 11.63
C PHE A 233 -12.99 -8.77 12.89
N ALA A 234 -14.06 -8.89 13.68
CA ALA A 234 -14.08 -9.75 14.84
C ALA A 234 -14.17 -11.23 14.42
N ARG A 235 -13.55 -12.09 15.22
CA ARG A 235 -13.75 -13.52 15.15
C ARG A 235 -15.15 -13.87 15.69
N SER A 236 -15.84 -14.78 15.03
CA SER A 236 -17.23 -15.15 15.33
C SER A 236 -17.37 -16.13 16.50
N GLY A 237 -16.30 -16.86 16.83
CA GLY A 237 -16.37 -18.03 17.72
C GLY A 237 -17.03 -19.26 17.07
N GLN A 238 -17.39 -19.19 15.78
CA GLN A 238 -18.06 -20.26 15.03
C GLN A 238 -17.18 -20.80 13.91
N GLY A 239 -17.26 -22.12 13.70
CA GLY A 239 -16.48 -22.81 12.68
C GLY A 239 -14.97 -22.65 12.87
N ILE A 240 -14.20 -23.18 11.93
CA ILE A 240 -12.73 -23.10 11.95
C ILE A 240 -12.27 -22.56 10.59
N ALA A 241 -11.63 -21.39 10.60
CA ALA A 241 -10.99 -20.77 9.45
C ALA A 241 -9.72 -21.51 9.01
N TYR A 242 -9.09 -21.05 7.92
CA TYR A 242 -7.91 -21.70 7.36
C TYR A 242 -6.66 -21.61 8.23
N ASP A 243 -6.62 -20.64 9.13
CA ASP A 243 -5.57 -20.47 10.13
C ASP A 243 -5.81 -21.30 11.42
N GLY A 244 -6.88 -22.11 11.46
CA GLY A 244 -7.19 -22.96 12.62
C GLY A 244 -7.84 -22.20 13.79
N LEU A 245 -8.10 -20.90 13.65
CA LEU A 245 -8.92 -20.11 14.58
C LEU A 245 -10.39 -20.11 14.14
N SER A 246 -11.28 -19.49 14.92
CA SER A 246 -12.67 -19.34 14.49
C SER A 246 -12.82 -18.47 13.24
N LYS A 247 -13.87 -18.68 12.46
CA LYS A 247 -14.17 -17.84 11.30
C LYS A 247 -14.44 -16.40 11.73
N TYR A 248 -14.20 -15.43 10.85
CA TYR A 248 -14.60 -14.05 11.05
C TYR A 248 -16.11 -13.87 10.88
N ASP A 249 -16.66 -12.86 11.55
CA ASP A 249 -17.97 -12.28 11.23
C ASP A 249 -17.73 -10.90 10.64
N LEU A 250 -17.87 -10.77 9.32
CA LEU A 250 -17.61 -9.53 8.58
C LEU A 250 -18.62 -8.42 8.88
N THR A 251 -19.70 -8.73 9.61
CA THR A 251 -20.64 -7.72 10.13
C THR A 251 -20.21 -7.17 11.50
N LYS A 252 -19.16 -7.73 12.11
CA LYS A 252 -18.67 -7.34 13.43
C LYS A 252 -17.24 -6.86 13.35
N TRP A 253 -16.97 -5.78 14.07
CA TRP A 253 -15.69 -5.08 14.03
C TRP A 253 -14.75 -5.53 15.15
N ASN A 254 -13.46 -5.66 14.83
CA ASN A 254 -12.42 -5.82 15.84
C ASN A 254 -12.23 -4.48 16.57
N VAL A 255 -12.86 -4.36 17.74
CA VAL A 255 -12.86 -3.11 18.53
C VAL A 255 -11.44 -2.67 18.88
N TRP A 256 -10.52 -3.61 19.15
CA TRP A 256 -9.14 -3.27 19.46
C TRP A 256 -8.43 -2.63 18.26
N TYR A 257 -8.58 -3.23 17.07
CA TYR A 257 -8.00 -2.71 15.82
C TYR A 257 -8.45 -1.28 15.53
N TRP A 258 -9.77 -1.03 15.57
CA TRP A 258 -10.31 0.29 15.26
C TRP A 258 -10.01 1.33 16.33
N ASN A 259 -10.00 0.95 17.61
CA ASN A 259 -9.62 1.88 18.69
C ASN A 259 -8.15 2.28 18.61
N ARG A 260 -7.26 1.36 18.23
CA ARG A 260 -5.84 1.64 18.01
C ARG A 260 -5.64 2.64 16.88
N LEU A 261 -6.31 2.43 15.75
CA LEU A 261 -6.27 3.39 14.64
C LEU A 261 -6.85 4.75 15.02
N LYS A 262 -7.98 4.77 15.74
CA LYS A 262 -8.58 6.00 16.24
C LYS A 262 -7.63 6.77 17.15
N GLN A 263 -7.00 6.09 18.09
CA GLN A 263 -6.03 6.69 19.00
C GLN A 263 -4.84 7.27 18.25
N TYR A 264 -4.33 6.57 17.22
CA TYR A 264 -3.28 7.11 16.36
C TYR A 264 -3.75 8.37 15.62
N ALA A 265 -4.94 8.36 15.03
CA ALA A 265 -5.49 9.51 14.33
C ALA A 265 -5.69 10.73 15.25
N ASP A 266 -6.14 10.52 16.49
CA ASP A 266 -6.27 11.60 17.48
C ASP A 266 -4.89 12.21 17.84
N LEU A 267 -3.87 11.36 18.01
CA LEU A 267 -2.49 11.83 18.24
C LEU A 267 -1.90 12.50 17.00
N ALA A 268 -2.28 12.05 15.80
CA ALA A 268 -1.83 12.64 14.55
C ALA A 268 -2.40 14.05 14.37
N ASP A 269 -3.67 14.28 14.71
CA ASP A 269 -4.25 15.63 14.77
C ASP A 269 -3.51 16.52 15.77
N GLU A 270 -3.24 16.03 16.99
CA GLU A 270 -2.55 16.79 18.04
C GLU A 270 -1.13 17.18 17.62
N LYS A 271 -0.39 16.23 17.02
CA LYS A 271 1.05 16.39 16.75
C LYS A 271 1.37 16.86 15.32
N GLY A 272 0.36 17.01 14.47
CA GLY A 272 0.53 17.35 13.06
C GLY A 272 1.22 16.23 12.26
N LEU A 273 0.78 14.99 12.49
CA LEU A 273 1.11 13.82 11.66
C LEU A 273 -0.06 13.49 10.74
N VAL A 274 0.13 12.54 9.82
CA VAL A 274 -0.88 12.13 8.85
C VAL A 274 -1.02 10.60 8.82
N LEU A 275 -2.26 10.12 8.83
CA LEU A 275 -2.58 8.70 8.58
C LEU A 275 -3.05 8.54 7.14
N TYR A 276 -2.31 7.79 6.34
CA TYR A 276 -2.85 7.25 5.10
C TYR A 276 -3.56 5.95 5.44
N HIS A 277 -4.90 5.96 5.36
CA HIS A 277 -5.73 4.80 5.64
C HIS A 277 -6.16 4.14 4.33
N GLN A 278 -5.48 3.04 4.00
CA GLN A 278 -5.77 2.20 2.85
C GLN A 278 -6.92 1.27 3.23
N HIS A 279 -8.10 1.44 2.61
CA HIS A 279 -9.26 0.61 2.94
C HIS A 279 -8.97 -0.84 2.63
N PHE A 280 -8.54 -1.15 1.40
CA PHE A 280 -8.21 -2.51 0.98
C PHE A 280 -6.69 -2.72 0.78
N PHE A 281 -6.30 -3.96 0.52
CA PHE A 281 -4.92 -4.33 0.25
C PHE A 281 -4.83 -5.32 -0.91
N GLN A 282 -4.53 -4.81 -2.12
CA GLN A 282 -4.54 -5.60 -3.36
C GLN A 282 -3.52 -6.74 -3.35
N HIS A 283 -2.43 -6.60 -2.59
CA HIS A 283 -1.43 -7.64 -2.44
C HIS A 283 -2.02 -8.97 -1.93
N ASN A 284 -3.09 -8.91 -1.13
CA ASN A 284 -3.83 -10.10 -0.68
C ASN A 284 -4.61 -10.80 -1.79
N ILE A 285 -4.91 -10.10 -2.89
CA ILE A 285 -5.91 -10.49 -3.89
C ILE A 285 -5.26 -11.13 -5.12
N ILE A 286 -4.06 -10.66 -5.54
CA ILE A 286 -3.48 -11.05 -6.84
C ILE A 286 -2.01 -11.49 -6.83
N GLU A 287 -1.30 -11.39 -5.69
CA GLU A 287 0.14 -11.68 -5.69
C GLU A 287 0.49 -13.15 -5.40
N ALA A 288 -0.05 -13.75 -4.33
CA ALA A 288 0.24 -15.13 -3.99
C ALA A 288 -0.91 -15.81 -3.26
N GLY A 289 -1.03 -17.13 -3.43
CA GLY A 289 -2.10 -17.91 -2.82
C GLY A 289 -2.10 -17.88 -1.30
N ALA A 290 -0.93 -17.83 -0.67
CA ALA A 290 -0.83 -17.71 0.78
C ALA A 290 -1.43 -16.40 1.32
N HIS A 291 -1.37 -15.32 0.54
CA HIS A 291 -1.93 -14.02 0.95
C HIS A 291 -3.46 -14.06 0.98
N TRP A 292 -4.07 -14.88 0.12
CA TRP A 292 -5.52 -15.11 0.09
C TRP A 292 -5.96 -16.20 1.06
N ALA A 293 -5.10 -17.18 1.35
CA ALA A 293 -5.43 -18.37 2.13
C ALA A 293 -6.07 -18.05 3.49
N ASP A 294 -5.52 -17.06 4.20
CA ASP A 294 -5.97 -16.61 5.52
C ASP A 294 -6.77 -15.28 5.47
N SER A 295 -7.06 -14.78 4.26
CA SER A 295 -7.83 -13.53 4.07
C SER A 295 -9.20 -13.62 4.75
N PRO A 296 -9.62 -12.62 5.56
CA PRO A 296 -10.95 -12.59 6.14
C PRO A 296 -12.07 -12.62 5.09
N TRP A 297 -11.81 -12.06 3.91
CA TRP A 297 -12.76 -11.96 2.81
C TRP A 297 -13.08 -13.31 2.14
N ARG A 298 -12.18 -14.29 2.26
CA ARG A 298 -12.34 -15.62 1.67
C ARG A 298 -13.52 -16.36 2.30
N SER A 299 -14.39 -16.98 1.50
CA SER A 299 -15.59 -17.72 1.96
C SER A 299 -15.29 -18.77 3.04
N ALA A 300 -14.17 -19.47 2.97
CA ALA A 300 -13.77 -20.43 4.00
C ALA A 300 -13.45 -19.80 5.37
N ASN A 301 -13.14 -18.51 5.43
CA ASN A 301 -12.65 -17.81 6.62
C ASN A 301 -13.69 -16.95 7.32
N ASN A 302 -14.89 -16.81 6.77
CA ASN A 302 -15.99 -16.06 7.39
C ASN A 302 -17.31 -16.83 7.37
N ILE A 303 -18.29 -16.33 8.12
CA ILE A 303 -19.65 -16.90 8.22
C ILE A 303 -20.66 -16.21 7.30
N ASN A 304 -20.22 -15.26 6.47
CA ASN A 304 -21.07 -14.29 5.79
C ASN A 304 -21.38 -14.65 4.33
N ASP A 305 -20.94 -15.84 3.89
CA ASP A 305 -21.15 -16.39 2.55
C ASP A 305 -20.81 -15.40 1.42
N MET A 306 -19.51 -15.14 1.26
CA MET A 306 -19.01 -14.17 0.29
C MET A 306 -19.02 -14.69 -1.16
N GLY A 307 -19.49 -15.90 -1.43
CA GLY A 307 -19.60 -16.43 -2.80
C GLY A 307 -18.28 -16.63 -3.55
N PHE A 308 -17.12 -16.46 -2.90
CA PHE A 308 -15.82 -16.75 -3.50
C PHE A 308 -15.64 -18.27 -3.71
N PRO A 309 -15.00 -18.68 -4.83
CA PRO A 309 -14.83 -20.09 -5.18
C PRO A 309 -14.01 -20.85 -4.13
N GLU A 310 -14.55 -22.00 -3.72
CA GLU A 310 -13.90 -22.93 -2.79
C GLU A 310 -13.94 -24.37 -3.32
N PRO A 311 -12.80 -25.10 -3.34
CA PRO A 311 -11.46 -24.64 -2.94
C PRO A 311 -10.91 -23.58 -3.88
N VAL A 312 -10.08 -22.70 -3.32
CA VAL A 312 -9.46 -21.60 -4.06
C VAL A 312 -8.70 -22.15 -5.29
N PRO A 313 -9.00 -21.63 -6.50
CA PRO A 313 -8.29 -22.00 -7.71
C PRO A 313 -6.94 -21.28 -7.77
N TYR A 314 -5.98 -21.76 -6.99
CA TYR A 314 -4.61 -21.29 -7.06
C TYR A 314 -4.07 -21.55 -8.47
N ALA A 315 -3.60 -20.49 -9.12
CA ALA A 315 -2.93 -20.63 -10.40
C ALA A 315 -1.54 -21.21 -10.14
N VAL A 316 -1.46 -22.52 -10.41
CA VAL A 316 -0.29 -23.35 -10.13
C VAL A 316 0.03 -23.33 -8.62
N ASP A 317 1.27 -23.55 -8.26
CA ASP A 317 1.74 -23.79 -6.90
C ASP A 317 2.13 -22.53 -6.14
N LYS A 318 1.95 -21.30 -6.66
CA LYS A 318 2.24 -20.09 -5.86
C LYS A 318 1.23 -18.94 -5.99
N ARG A 319 0.57 -18.79 -7.14
CA ARG A 319 -0.20 -17.59 -7.47
C ARG A 319 -1.69 -17.74 -7.20
N VAL A 320 -2.38 -16.60 -7.17
CA VAL A 320 -3.83 -16.51 -7.07
C VAL A 320 -4.32 -15.32 -7.89
N TYR A 321 -5.49 -15.44 -8.50
CA TYR A 321 -6.07 -14.40 -9.36
C TYR A 321 -7.50 -14.11 -8.94
N MET A 322 -7.67 -13.53 -7.75
CA MET A 322 -9.01 -13.23 -7.20
C MET A 322 -9.59 -11.90 -7.66
N SER A 323 -8.87 -11.08 -8.43
CA SER A 323 -9.28 -9.71 -8.72
C SER A 323 -10.59 -9.58 -9.46
N GLU A 324 -10.90 -10.43 -10.44
CA GLU A 324 -12.20 -10.40 -11.11
C GLU A 324 -13.34 -10.65 -10.12
N HIS A 325 -13.21 -11.68 -9.27
CA HIS A 325 -14.20 -11.95 -8.24
C HIS A 325 -14.26 -10.83 -7.22
N PHE A 326 -13.13 -10.38 -6.69
CA PHE A 326 -13.10 -9.44 -5.58
C PHE A 326 -13.65 -8.06 -5.98
N TYR A 327 -13.33 -7.61 -7.18
CA TYR A 327 -13.78 -6.31 -7.68
C TYR A 327 -15.18 -6.35 -8.30
N ASP A 328 -15.80 -7.52 -8.41
CA ASP A 328 -17.19 -7.65 -8.84
C ASP A 328 -18.16 -7.23 -7.73
N VAL A 329 -18.84 -6.11 -7.96
CA VAL A 329 -19.83 -5.51 -7.06
C VAL A 329 -21.28 -5.84 -7.45
N SER A 330 -21.50 -6.71 -8.44
CA SER A 330 -22.85 -7.15 -8.82
C SER A 330 -23.46 -8.13 -7.81
N HIS A 331 -22.63 -8.85 -7.06
CA HIS A 331 -23.08 -9.75 -6.01
C HIS A 331 -23.53 -8.97 -4.78
N GLU A 332 -24.83 -8.97 -4.50
CA GLU A 332 -25.46 -8.14 -3.46
C GLU A 332 -24.84 -8.31 -2.06
N GLY A 333 -24.64 -9.56 -1.62
CA GLY A 333 -24.02 -9.85 -0.31
C GLY A 333 -22.61 -9.25 -0.17
N ARG A 334 -21.74 -9.45 -1.16
CA ARG A 334 -20.39 -8.87 -1.18
C ARG A 334 -20.43 -7.34 -1.24
N ARG A 335 -21.27 -6.78 -2.11
CA ARG A 335 -21.46 -5.34 -2.25
C ARG A 335 -21.86 -4.70 -0.91
N ALA A 336 -22.80 -5.32 -0.18
CA ALA A 336 -23.22 -4.86 1.14
C ALA A 336 -22.08 -4.90 2.17
N MET A 337 -21.28 -5.97 2.19
CA MET A 337 -20.12 -6.07 3.10
C MET A 337 -19.04 -5.03 2.78
N TYR A 338 -18.72 -4.81 1.49
CA TYR A 338 -17.78 -3.76 1.09
C TYR A 338 -18.31 -2.39 1.49
N ARG A 339 -19.58 -2.10 1.23
CA ARG A 339 -20.22 -0.85 1.67
C ARG A 339 -20.07 -0.65 3.18
N ASN A 340 -20.40 -1.65 3.99
CA ASN A 340 -20.30 -1.56 5.45
C ASN A 340 -18.86 -1.30 5.91
N TYR A 341 -17.87 -1.95 5.29
CA TYR A 341 -16.47 -1.77 5.62
C TYR A 341 -15.92 -0.38 5.23
N ILE A 342 -16.30 0.13 4.05
CA ILE A 342 -15.97 1.48 3.62
C ILE A 342 -16.56 2.49 4.61
N ARG A 343 -17.85 2.36 4.94
CA ARG A 343 -18.51 3.25 5.91
C ARG A 343 -17.90 3.17 7.29
N LYS A 344 -17.58 1.97 7.78
CA LYS A 344 -16.87 1.81 9.06
C LYS A 344 -15.52 2.54 9.07
N SER A 345 -14.82 2.52 7.95
CA SER A 345 -13.56 3.25 7.77
C SER A 345 -13.78 4.75 7.88
N LEU A 346 -14.82 5.31 7.24
CA LEU A 346 -15.17 6.73 7.30
C LEU A 346 -15.64 7.14 8.71
N GLU A 347 -16.60 6.40 9.27
CA GLU A 347 -17.20 6.66 10.59
C GLU A 347 -16.16 6.70 11.70
N THR A 348 -15.12 5.86 11.62
CA THR A 348 -14.08 5.81 12.65
C THR A 348 -13.29 7.12 12.69
N PHE A 349 -13.09 7.81 11.56
CA PHE A 349 -12.27 9.01 11.48
C PHE A 349 -13.04 10.29 11.12
N ALA A 350 -14.38 10.26 11.21
CA ALA A 350 -15.26 11.36 10.82
C ALA A 350 -14.98 12.70 11.54
N ASP A 351 -14.27 12.66 12.67
CA ASP A 351 -13.86 13.85 13.43
C ASP A 351 -12.35 14.14 13.36
N ASN A 352 -11.59 13.42 12.53
CA ASN A 352 -10.14 13.53 12.42
C ASN A 352 -9.74 14.24 11.12
N GLY A 353 -8.93 15.29 11.22
CA GLY A 353 -8.46 16.05 10.04
C GLY A 353 -7.24 15.43 9.36
N SER A 354 -6.44 14.67 10.12
CA SER A 354 -5.16 14.06 9.72
C SER A 354 -5.29 12.75 8.95
N VAL A 355 -6.50 12.25 8.70
CA VAL A 355 -6.72 10.98 7.99
C VAL A 355 -7.02 11.25 6.53
N ILE A 356 -6.28 10.59 5.64
CA ILE A 356 -6.51 10.57 4.20
C ILE A 356 -6.88 9.14 3.80
N HIS A 357 -8.03 9.01 3.16
CA HIS A 357 -8.59 7.74 2.73
C HIS A 357 -8.14 7.38 1.32
N PHE A 358 -7.64 6.16 1.18
CA PHE A 358 -7.26 5.57 -0.09
C PHE A 358 -8.05 4.29 -0.32
N ILE A 359 -8.38 4.00 -1.57
CA ILE A 359 -9.10 2.76 -1.91
C ILE A 359 -8.31 1.52 -1.51
N SER A 360 -7.03 1.43 -1.89
CA SER A 360 -6.22 0.25 -1.61
C SER A 360 -4.73 0.51 -1.79
N GLU A 361 -3.92 -0.13 -0.94
CA GLU A 361 -2.49 -0.23 -1.19
C GLU A 361 -2.25 -1.16 -2.39
N GLU A 362 -1.29 -0.79 -3.24
CA GLU A 362 -0.93 -1.45 -4.50
C GLU A 362 -2.07 -1.58 -5.53
N TYR A 363 -3.02 -0.63 -5.59
CA TYR A 363 -4.20 -0.72 -6.47
C TYR A 363 -3.89 -0.59 -7.97
N THR A 364 -4.18 -1.66 -8.72
CA THR A 364 -4.24 -1.68 -10.21
C THR A 364 -5.55 -2.32 -10.68
N GLY A 365 -6.57 -2.27 -9.83
CA GLY A 365 -7.90 -2.79 -10.13
C GLY A 365 -8.66 -1.94 -11.16
N PRO A 366 -9.88 -2.35 -11.50
CA PRO A 366 -10.69 -1.72 -12.54
C PRO A 366 -11.34 -0.41 -12.06
N ALA A 367 -11.76 0.43 -13.01
CA ALA A 367 -12.41 1.71 -12.72
C ALA A 367 -13.76 1.57 -11.99
N HIS A 368 -14.54 0.53 -12.30
CA HIS A 368 -15.88 0.38 -11.70
C HIS A 368 -15.84 0.14 -10.19
N PHE A 369 -14.76 -0.44 -9.66
CA PHE A 369 -14.60 -0.62 -8.22
C PHE A 369 -14.18 0.68 -7.53
N VAL A 370 -13.40 1.54 -8.20
CA VAL A 370 -13.13 2.92 -7.74
C VAL A 370 -14.42 3.74 -7.73
N ALA A 371 -15.22 3.63 -8.79
CA ALA A 371 -16.52 4.27 -8.87
C ALA A 371 -17.43 3.85 -7.71
N PHE A 372 -17.58 2.55 -7.46
CA PHE A 372 -18.36 2.05 -6.31
C PHE A 372 -17.85 2.59 -4.97
N TRP A 373 -16.53 2.63 -4.77
CA TRP A 373 -15.93 3.16 -3.54
C TRP A 373 -16.25 4.64 -3.32
N LEU A 374 -16.13 5.47 -4.37
CA LEU A 374 -16.47 6.89 -4.33
C LEU A 374 -17.97 7.11 -4.13
N ASP A 375 -18.82 6.32 -4.80
CA ASP A 375 -20.28 6.42 -4.66
C ASP A 375 -20.71 6.15 -3.20
N VAL A 376 -20.10 5.14 -2.55
CA VAL A 376 -20.36 4.84 -1.13
C VAL A 376 -19.90 5.97 -0.19
N ILE A 377 -18.78 6.64 -0.51
CA ILE A 377 -18.30 7.79 0.26
C ILE A 377 -19.27 8.96 0.09
N ALA A 378 -19.64 9.31 -1.14
CA ALA A 378 -20.56 10.40 -1.44
C ALA A 378 -21.93 10.20 -0.74
N GLU A 379 -22.46 8.97 -0.75
CA GLU A 379 -23.66 8.62 0.00
C GLU A 379 -23.49 8.86 1.51
N TRP A 380 -22.36 8.44 2.09
CA TRP A 380 -22.07 8.63 3.51
C TRP A 380 -21.94 10.11 3.89
N GLU A 381 -21.28 10.92 3.06
CA GLU A 381 -21.14 12.37 3.28
C GLU A 381 -22.49 13.07 3.22
N ALA A 382 -23.32 12.73 2.21
CA ALA A 382 -24.66 13.27 2.07
C ALA A 382 -25.58 12.90 3.26
N GLU A 383 -25.50 11.65 3.74
CA GLU A 383 -26.32 11.16 4.86
C GLU A 383 -25.90 11.75 6.22
N THR A 384 -24.60 11.98 6.43
CA THR A 384 -24.05 12.35 7.75
C THR A 384 -23.69 13.82 7.88
N GLY A 385 -23.53 14.53 6.77
CA GLY A 385 -22.99 15.89 6.73
C GLY A 385 -21.51 15.97 7.14
N LYS A 386 -20.81 14.83 7.21
CA LYS A 386 -19.38 14.75 7.47
C LYS A 386 -18.62 14.78 6.14
N ASP A 387 -17.33 15.12 6.23
CA ASP A 387 -16.43 15.29 5.10
C ASP A 387 -15.22 14.39 5.30
N ALA A 388 -14.93 13.53 4.33
CA ALA A 388 -13.78 12.65 4.33
C ALA A 388 -12.72 13.19 3.36
N LYS A 389 -11.43 13.13 3.72
CA LYS A 389 -10.35 13.47 2.78
C LYS A 389 -10.04 12.27 1.91
N VAL A 390 -10.39 12.32 0.64
CA VAL A 390 -10.33 11.19 -0.29
C VAL A 390 -9.19 11.36 -1.30
N ALA A 391 -8.28 10.39 -1.35
CA ALA A 391 -7.19 10.34 -2.31
C ALA A 391 -7.40 9.30 -3.41
N LEU A 392 -7.42 9.77 -4.65
CA LEU A 392 -7.46 8.95 -5.86
C LEU A 392 -6.04 8.48 -6.20
N SER A 393 -5.71 7.26 -5.75
CA SER A 393 -4.42 6.59 -6.01
C SER A 393 -4.67 5.29 -6.78
N CYS A 394 -4.54 5.36 -8.11
CA CYS A 394 -4.79 4.24 -9.02
C CYS A 394 -3.92 4.37 -10.28
N THR A 395 -4.15 3.49 -11.27
CA THR A 395 -3.48 3.59 -12.57
C THR A 395 -3.95 4.84 -13.33
N LYS A 396 -3.10 5.35 -14.24
CA LYS A 396 -3.37 6.64 -14.89
C LYS A 396 -4.70 6.66 -15.67
N ASP A 397 -5.00 5.59 -16.40
CA ASP A 397 -6.23 5.43 -17.18
C ASP A 397 -7.49 5.46 -16.30
N VAL A 398 -7.44 4.78 -15.15
CA VAL A 398 -8.52 4.79 -14.16
C VAL A 398 -8.64 6.17 -13.50
N GLN A 399 -7.51 6.78 -13.15
CA GLN A 399 -7.46 8.12 -12.55
C GLN A 399 -8.09 9.16 -13.50
N ASP A 400 -7.67 9.17 -14.75
CA ASP A 400 -8.18 10.09 -15.78
C ASP A 400 -9.67 9.87 -16.02
N ALA A 401 -10.14 8.62 -16.07
CA ALA A 401 -11.55 8.29 -16.26
C ALA A 401 -12.43 8.79 -15.10
N ILE A 402 -11.97 8.65 -13.85
CA ILE A 402 -12.68 9.15 -12.67
C ILE A 402 -12.68 10.68 -12.63
N LEU A 403 -11.55 11.32 -12.96
CA LEU A 403 -11.46 12.79 -12.99
C LEU A 403 -12.29 13.42 -14.11
N ALA A 404 -12.62 12.67 -15.17
CA ALA A 404 -13.52 13.10 -16.24
C ALA A 404 -15.01 12.96 -15.87
N ASP A 405 -15.35 12.15 -14.86
CA ASP A 405 -16.71 12.03 -14.31
C ASP A 405 -16.94 13.14 -13.27
N GLU A 406 -17.65 14.21 -13.68
CA GLU A 406 -17.87 15.38 -12.84
C GLU A 406 -18.55 15.09 -11.49
N ASN A 407 -19.34 14.01 -11.40
CA ASN A 407 -20.02 13.67 -10.15
C ASN A 407 -19.04 13.01 -9.18
N ARG A 408 -18.26 12.04 -9.65
CA ARG A 408 -17.30 11.33 -8.80
C ARG A 408 -16.05 12.14 -8.50
N ALA A 409 -15.65 13.02 -9.42
CA ALA A 409 -14.54 13.94 -9.20
C ALA A 409 -14.80 14.92 -8.04
N LYS A 410 -16.06 15.19 -7.67
CA LYS A 410 -16.40 16.02 -6.49
C LYS A 410 -16.03 15.35 -5.17
N THR A 411 -16.11 14.02 -5.12
CA THR A 411 -15.74 13.21 -3.95
C THR A 411 -14.22 12.99 -3.84
N VAL A 412 -13.43 13.52 -4.78
CA VAL A 412 -11.96 13.39 -4.76
C VAL A 412 -11.34 14.72 -4.34
N ASP A 413 -10.64 14.73 -3.21
CA ASP A 413 -9.91 15.90 -2.72
C ASP A 413 -8.46 15.92 -3.18
N ILE A 414 -7.89 14.73 -3.37
CA ILE A 414 -6.46 14.53 -3.55
C ILE A 414 -6.21 13.61 -4.74
N ILE A 415 -5.33 14.03 -5.65
CA ILE A 415 -4.85 13.25 -6.78
C ILE A 415 -3.46 12.71 -6.43
N ASP A 416 -3.28 11.39 -6.39
CA ASP A 416 -2.02 10.77 -6.01
C ASP A 416 -1.34 10.06 -7.18
N ILE A 417 -0.15 10.55 -7.54
CA ILE A 417 0.70 9.96 -8.58
C ILE A 417 1.60 8.91 -7.92
N LYS A 418 1.11 7.67 -7.85
CA LYS A 418 1.80 6.54 -7.20
C LYS A 418 2.01 5.33 -8.11
N TYR A 419 0.98 4.91 -8.85
CA TYR A 419 1.01 3.69 -9.66
C TYR A 419 1.27 3.93 -11.15
N TRP A 420 1.72 5.15 -11.48
CA TRP A 420 2.23 5.53 -12.79
C TRP A 420 3.28 6.64 -12.58
N ASN A 421 4.22 6.79 -13.52
CA ASN A 421 5.26 7.81 -13.40
C ASN A 421 5.54 8.51 -14.73
N PRO A 422 5.90 9.80 -14.71
CA PRO A 422 6.45 10.45 -15.89
C PRO A 422 7.73 9.79 -16.37
N THR A 423 7.93 9.83 -17.68
CA THR A 423 9.20 9.56 -18.35
C THR A 423 9.57 10.76 -19.22
N MET A 424 10.79 10.80 -19.75
CA MET A 424 11.25 11.91 -20.60
C MET A 424 10.35 12.15 -21.82
N THR A 425 9.78 11.08 -22.39
CA THR A 425 8.99 11.12 -23.63
C THR A 425 7.49 10.83 -23.42
N GLY A 426 7.05 10.61 -22.18
CA GLY A 426 5.66 10.28 -21.91
C GLY A 426 5.42 9.84 -20.46
N PHE A 427 4.76 8.69 -20.31
CA PHE A 427 4.44 8.10 -19.02
C PHE A 427 4.66 6.59 -19.04
N ASN A 428 5.18 6.06 -17.93
CA ASN A 428 5.04 4.65 -17.62
C ASN A 428 3.76 4.47 -16.79
N ALA A 429 2.68 4.09 -17.47
CA ALA A 429 1.36 3.93 -16.89
C ALA A 429 0.84 2.52 -17.17
N PRO A 430 0.87 1.59 -16.19
CA PRO A 430 0.15 0.32 -16.32
C PRO A 430 -1.34 0.57 -16.54
N PRO A 431 -2.02 -0.19 -17.42
CA PRO A 431 -3.48 -0.13 -17.52
C PRO A 431 -4.13 -0.73 -16.28
N GLY A 432 -5.25 -0.17 -15.86
CA GLY A 432 -6.07 -0.69 -14.77
C GLY A 432 -6.85 -1.94 -15.18
N GLY A 433 -7.18 -2.79 -14.20
CA GLY A 433 -8.07 -3.93 -14.42
C GLY A 433 -7.47 -5.09 -15.23
N VAL A 434 -6.17 -5.08 -15.55
CA VAL A 434 -5.52 -6.17 -16.30
C VAL A 434 -5.02 -7.32 -15.41
N HIS A 435 -5.44 -7.35 -14.15
CA HIS A 435 -5.16 -8.43 -13.18
C HIS A 435 -3.66 -8.67 -12.89
N LEU A 436 -2.84 -7.62 -13.00
CA LEU A 436 -1.41 -7.64 -12.67
C LEU A 436 -1.08 -6.62 -11.59
N ALA A 437 -0.32 -7.03 -10.58
CA ALA A 437 0.22 -6.15 -9.56
C ALA A 437 1.23 -5.17 -10.18
N PRO A 438 1.46 -3.98 -9.58
CA PRO A 438 2.43 -3.00 -10.07
C PRO A 438 3.80 -3.61 -10.39
N ARG A 439 4.31 -4.48 -9.51
CA ARG A 439 5.61 -5.15 -9.66
C ARG A 439 5.64 -6.14 -10.82
N GLN A 440 4.55 -6.85 -11.07
CA GLN A 440 4.45 -7.81 -12.17
C GLN A 440 4.48 -7.08 -13.52
N TYR A 441 3.72 -5.99 -13.64
CA TYR A 441 3.74 -5.16 -14.84
C TYR A 441 5.12 -4.52 -15.08
N GLY A 442 5.77 -4.01 -14.03
CA GLY A 442 7.10 -3.41 -14.15
C GLY A 442 8.15 -4.34 -14.76
N ARG A 443 8.09 -5.64 -14.45
CA ARG A 443 9.01 -6.66 -15.00
C ARG A 443 8.75 -6.98 -16.47
N LEU A 444 7.50 -6.96 -16.93
CA LEU A 444 7.17 -7.14 -18.35
C LEU A 444 7.78 -6.02 -19.23
N ARG A 445 8.05 -4.86 -18.64
CA ARG A 445 8.64 -3.71 -19.34
C ARG A 445 10.15 -3.61 -19.22
N SER A 446 10.78 -4.17 -18.17
CA SER A 446 12.25 -4.17 -18.06
C SER A 446 12.93 -4.95 -19.19
N GLU A 447 12.22 -5.87 -19.84
CA GLU A 447 12.72 -6.63 -20.99
C GLU A 447 12.59 -5.86 -22.33
N ASN A 448 11.86 -4.73 -22.36
CA ASN A 448 11.45 -4.06 -23.60
C ASN A 448 11.84 -2.56 -23.73
N PHE A 449 12.61 -2.00 -22.80
CA PHE A 449 13.00 -0.58 -22.87
C PHE A 449 14.51 -0.40 -22.91
N ASN A 450 15.10 -0.67 -24.08
CA ASN A 450 16.41 -0.18 -24.46
C ASN A 450 16.23 1.17 -25.16
N VAL A 451 15.89 2.24 -24.41
CA VAL A 451 15.80 3.58 -25.01
C VAL A 451 17.21 4.17 -25.07
N LYS A 452 17.94 3.76 -26.10
CA LYS A 452 19.02 4.58 -26.67
C LYS A 452 18.38 5.45 -27.76
N ALA A 453 18.04 6.70 -27.44
CA ALA A 453 18.01 7.82 -28.39
C ALA A 453 17.63 9.13 -27.69
N GLU A 454 18.58 10.08 -27.76
CA GLU A 454 18.43 11.54 -27.74
C GLU A 454 17.29 12.17 -26.93
N VAL A 455 17.59 12.52 -25.67
CA VAL A 455 16.92 13.63 -24.98
C VAL A 455 18.01 14.62 -24.58
N LYS A 456 18.43 15.46 -25.52
CA LYS A 456 19.24 16.63 -25.18
C LYS A 456 18.29 17.68 -24.56
N ALA A 457 18.63 18.11 -23.35
CA ALA A 457 18.20 19.34 -22.64
C ALA A 457 17.11 19.29 -21.55
N ARG A 458 16.39 18.19 -21.30
CA ARG A 458 15.39 18.14 -20.20
C ARG A 458 15.80 17.18 -19.08
N SER A 459 15.67 17.60 -17.82
CA SER A 459 15.92 16.77 -16.64
C SER A 459 14.65 16.04 -16.16
N MET A 460 14.80 14.94 -15.43
CA MET A 460 13.66 14.28 -14.79
C MET A 460 12.95 15.17 -13.77
N SER A 461 13.67 16.08 -13.10
CA SER A 461 13.11 17.05 -12.16
C SER A 461 12.13 18.00 -12.84
N GLU A 462 12.51 18.58 -13.98
CA GLU A 462 11.62 19.43 -14.80
C GLU A 462 10.37 18.67 -15.24
N ARG A 463 10.54 17.40 -15.66
CA ARG A 463 9.41 16.57 -16.06
C ARG A 463 8.43 16.32 -14.90
N MET A 464 8.94 16.10 -13.68
CA MET A 464 8.10 15.93 -12.49
C MET A 464 7.37 17.22 -12.14
N TYR A 465 8.07 18.37 -12.16
CA TYR A 465 7.50 19.69 -11.96
C TYR A 465 6.30 19.95 -12.89
N GLU A 466 6.47 19.73 -14.19
CA GLU A 466 5.44 19.98 -15.20
C GLU A 466 4.20 19.10 -15.00
N VAL A 467 4.40 17.83 -14.69
CA VAL A 467 3.28 16.91 -14.50
C VAL A 467 2.48 17.31 -13.27
N VAL A 468 3.15 17.62 -12.15
CA VAL A 468 2.45 18.09 -10.95
C VAL A 468 1.76 19.43 -11.23
N ALA A 469 2.44 20.37 -11.90
CA ALA A 469 1.89 21.67 -12.26
C ALA A 469 0.66 21.56 -13.18
N ASP A 470 0.66 20.66 -14.16
CA ASP A 470 -0.49 20.39 -15.05
C ASP A 470 -1.72 19.98 -14.23
N TYR A 471 -1.58 19.01 -13.33
CA TYR A 471 -2.69 18.60 -12.46
C TYR A 471 -3.14 19.73 -11.52
N ARG A 472 -2.20 20.50 -10.96
CA ARG A 472 -2.53 21.66 -10.13
C ARG A 472 -3.23 22.77 -10.90
N GLN A 473 -2.93 22.96 -12.18
CA GLN A 473 -3.60 23.93 -13.04
C GLN A 473 -5.00 23.46 -13.42
N ARG A 474 -5.15 22.17 -13.76
CA ARG A 474 -6.44 21.57 -14.18
C ARG A 474 -7.41 21.38 -13.02
N PHE A 475 -6.91 21.10 -11.81
CA PHE A 475 -7.69 20.84 -10.61
C PHE A 475 -7.19 21.74 -9.45
N PRO A 476 -7.39 23.07 -9.53
CA PRO A 476 -6.82 24.03 -8.58
C PRO A 476 -7.27 23.83 -7.13
N GLU A 477 -8.45 23.26 -6.91
CA GLU A 477 -9.03 22.94 -5.61
C GLU A 477 -8.50 21.64 -4.99
N LYS A 478 -7.96 20.72 -5.82
CA LYS A 478 -7.49 19.40 -5.37
C LYS A 478 -6.00 19.43 -5.05
N ALA A 479 -5.62 18.75 -3.98
CA ALA A 479 -4.21 18.53 -3.70
C ALA A 479 -3.61 17.49 -4.66
N VAL A 480 -2.33 17.65 -4.98
CA VAL A 480 -1.58 16.68 -5.78
C VAL A 480 -0.47 16.09 -4.93
N LEU A 481 -0.33 14.77 -4.92
CA LEU A 481 0.75 14.04 -4.26
C LEU A 481 1.65 13.38 -5.32
N LEU A 482 2.96 13.35 -5.08
CA LEU A 482 3.92 12.59 -5.88
C LEU A 482 4.49 11.43 -5.05
N SER A 483 3.67 10.40 -4.83
CA SER A 483 4.04 9.24 -3.99
C SER A 483 4.91 8.20 -4.69
N VAL A 484 5.02 8.24 -6.03
CA VAL A 484 5.90 7.35 -6.81
C VAL A 484 7.39 7.59 -6.56
N GLY A 485 7.72 8.67 -5.84
CA GLY A 485 9.09 9.09 -5.56
C GLY A 485 9.68 9.97 -6.65
N GLY A 486 10.88 10.50 -6.40
CA GLY A 486 11.56 11.43 -7.29
C GLY A 486 12.06 12.67 -6.57
N ASP A 487 12.20 13.76 -7.31
CA ASP A 487 12.67 15.04 -6.80
C ASP A 487 11.53 15.79 -6.07
N THR A 488 11.57 15.78 -4.74
CA THR A 488 10.54 16.38 -3.89
C THR A 488 10.53 17.90 -3.94
N TRP A 489 11.65 18.53 -4.29
CA TRP A 489 11.71 19.98 -4.51
C TRP A 489 11.02 20.35 -5.82
N ALA A 490 11.27 19.60 -6.90
CA ALA A 490 10.55 19.79 -8.16
C ALA A 490 9.04 19.55 -8.00
N ALA A 491 8.66 18.53 -7.23
CA ALA A 491 7.25 18.27 -6.89
C ALA A 491 6.63 19.46 -6.13
N LEU A 492 7.33 20.02 -5.14
CA LEU A 492 6.89 21.21 -4.41
C LEU A 492 6.71 22.41 -5.35
N MET A 493 7.68 22.63 -6.25
CA MET A 493 7.57 23.71 -7.24
C MET A 493 6.36 23.49 -8.18
N GLY A 494 6.03 22.23 -8.48
CA GLY A 494 4.82 21.90 -9.23
C GLY A 494 3.53 22.11 -8.43
N GLY A 495 3.63 22.41 -7.13
CA GLY A 495 2.51 22.64 -6.23
C GLY A 495 2.01 21.38 -5.52
N ALA A 496 2.82 20.32 -5.42
CA ALA A 496 2.47 19.13 -4.66
C ALA A 496 2.39 19.39 -3.15
N SER A 497 1.49 18.68 -2.48
CA SER A 497 1.39 18.61 -1.02
C SER A 497 2.18 17.43 -0.46
N LEU A 498 2.48 17.48 0.84
CA LEU A 498 3.12 16.40 1.59
C LEU A 498 4.47 15.94 1.01
N CYS A 499 5.20 16.86 0.37
CA CYS A 499 6.56 16.61 -0.12
C CYS A 499 7.48 16.26 1.06
N SER A 500 8.32 15.24 0.89
CA SER A 500 9.35 14.91 1.87
C SER A 500 10.52 15.89 1.75
N LEU A 501 10.38 17.07 2.36
CA LEU A 501 11.42 18.10 2.45
C LEU A 501 12.23 17.96 3.75
N PRO A 502 13.46 18.51 3.81
CA PRO A 502 14.28 18.48 5.03
C PRO A 502 13.65 19.27 6.18
N SER A 503 13.92 18.85 7.42
CA SER A 503 13.35 19.45 8.63
C SER A 503 13.93 20.80 9.02
N GLY A 504 15.13 21.15 8.55
CA GLY A 504 15.80 22.42 8.87
C GLY A 504 15.20 23.66 8.20
N LEU A 505 14.06 23.53 7.50
CA LEU A 505 13.39 24.65 6.84
C LEU A 505 12.88 25.70 7.84
N PRO A 506 13.13 27.00 7.60
CA PRO A 506 12.57 28.07 8.42
C PRO A 506 11.04 27.99 8.51
N GLN A 507 10.47 28.34 9.66
CA GLN A 507 9.02 28.34 9.85
C GLN A 507 8.31 29.31 8.89
N ALA A 508 8.84 30.52 8.71
CA ALA A 508 8.31 31.48 7.74
C ALA A 508 8.33 30.96 6.29
N PHE A 509 9.32 30.15 5.90
CA PHE A 509 9.33 29.47 4.60
C PHE A 509 8.11 28.55 4.45
N LYS A 510 7.80 27.77 5.48
CA LYS A 510 6.66 26.85 5.48
C LYS A 510 5.32 27.57 5.37
N GLU A 511 5.20 28.74 5.99
CA GLU A 511 4.02 29.61 5.96
C GLU A 511 3.87 30.41 4.66
N ASP A 512 4.98 30.72 3.98
CA ASP A 512 4.95 31.43 2.71
C ASP A 512 4.55 30.49 1.56
N VAL A 513 5.13 29.30 1.53
CA VAL A 513 4.93 28.33 0.43
C VAL A 513 3.46 27.95 0.24
N VAL A 514 2.66 27.83 1.31
CA VAL A 514 1.21 27.51 1.19
C VAL A 514 0.44 28.57 0.40
N LYS A 515 0.95 29.81 0.37
CA LYS A 515 0.33 30.96 -0.29
C LYS A 515 0.77 31.07 -1.76
N MET A 516 1.80 30.34 -2.19
CA MET A 516 2.41 30.44 -3.51
C MET A 516 1.77 29.46 -4.51
N ARG A 517 1.87 29.76 -5.80
CA ARG A 517 1.38 28.89 -6.89
C ARG A 517 2.48 28.63 -7.92
N PRO A 518 2.45 27.50 -8.64
CA PRO A 518 3.36 27.24 -9.75
C PRO A 518 3.31 28.38 -10.77
N MET A 519 4.46 28.76 -11.32
CA MET A 519 4.56 29.84 -12.30
C MET A 519 5.31 29.36 -13.54
N GLU A 520 4.84 29.76 -14.72
CA GLU A 520 5.56 29.47 -15.97
C GLU A 520 6.93 30.17 -15.98
N ASN A 521 8.00 29.39 -16.20
CA ASN A 521 9.34 29.86 -16.46
C ASN A 521 10.11 28.75 -17.18
N LYS A 522 10.83 29.10 -18.24
CA LYS A 522 11.55 28.13 -19.10
C LYS A 522 12.87 27.65 -18.50
N ASP A 523 13.46 28.42 -17.59
CA ASP A 523 14.83 28.21 -17.12
C ASP A 523 14.88 27.73 -15.65
N VAL A 524 13.80 27.95 -14.89
CA VAL A 524 13.75 27.69 -13.44
C VAL A 524 12.38 27.15 -13.04
N MET A 525 12.34 26.08 -12.25
CA MET A 525 11.11 25.62 -11.61
C MET A 525 10.79 26.57 -10.45
N GLN A 526 9.58 27.14 -10.43
CA GLN A 526 9.26 28.20 -9.48
C GLN A 526 7.81 28.18 -9.00
N ILE A 527 7.65 28.56 -7.74
CA ILE A 527 6.37 28.96 -7.15
C ILE A 527 6.47 30.39 -6.65
N GLY A 528 5.36 31.13 -6.69
CA GLY A 528 5.35 32.48 -6.16
C GLY A 528 3.98 33.08 -5.94
N LYS A 529 3.96 34.21 -5.25
CA LYS A 529 2.82 35.11 -5.10
C LYS A 529 3.30 36.53 -4.86
N VAL A 530 2.86 37.46 -5.71
CA VAL A 530 3.17 38.88 -5.60
C VAL A 530 2.80 39.40 -4.20
N GLY A 531 3.77 40.00 -3.51
CA GLY A 531 3.60 40.51 -2.15
C GLY A 531 3.82 39.52 -1.02
N VAL A 532 3.97 38.23 -1.32
CA VAL A 532 4.42 37.22 -0.36
C VAL A 532 5.89 36.90 -0.63
N GLY A 533 6.18 36.35 -1.80
CA GLY A 533 7.52 35.85 -2.11
C GLY A 533 7.54 34.87 -3.27
N TYR A 534 8.72 34.31 -3.51
CA TYR A 534 8.98 33.32 -4.56
C TYR A 534 9.94 32.26 -4.05
N VAL A 535 9.82 31.03 -4.54
CA VAL A 535 10.81 29.97 -4.34
C VAL A 535 11.20 29.43 -5.70
N CYS A 536 12.51 29.29 -5.93
CA CYS A 536 13.09 28.95 -7.22
C CYS A 536 14.07 27.78 -7.08
N TYR A 537 14.03 26.87 -8.06
CA TYR A 537 14.84 25.67 -8.09
C TYR A 537 15.28 25.31 -9.52
N ALA A 538 16.58 25.16 -9.72
CA ALA A 538 17.16 24.69 -10.99
C ALA A 538 18.30 23.70 -10.70
N PRO A 539 18.01 22.41 -10.43
CA PRO A 539 19.04 21.43 -10.11
C PRO A 539 20.02 21.24 -11.27
N GLY A 540 21.32 21.33 -10.98
CA GLY A 540 22.38 21.12 -11.96
C GLY A 540 22.72 22.32 -12.85
N ALA A 541 21.92 23.39 -12.82
CA ALA A 541 22.24 24.65 -13.49
C ALA A 541 23.33 25.41 -12.72
N LYS A 542 24.26 26.08 -13.44
CA LYS A 542 25.30 26.92 -12.82
C LYS A 542 24.77 28.29 -12.37
N SER A 543 23.82 28.84 -13.10
CA SER A 543 23.14 30.09 -12.78
C SER A 543 21.62 29.95 -12.96
N MET A 544 20.87 30.86 -12.35
CA MET A 544 19.41 30.95 -12.48
C MET A 544 19.02 32.36 -12.91
N THR A 545 18.11 32.44 -13.87
CA THR A 545 17.49 33.69 -14.32
C THR A 545 16.09 33.79 -13.73
N LEU A 546 15.87 34.78 -12.88
CA LEU A 546 14.57 34.97 -12.21
C LEU A 546 13.57 35.68 -13.12
N GLN A 547 12.39 35.09 -13.28
CA GLN A 547 11.25 35.69 -13.97
C GLN A 547 10.10 35.91 -12.99
N LEU A 548 9.96 37.15 -12.51
CA LEU A 548 9.00 37.53 -11.46
C LEU A 548 7.76 38.26 -12.02
N ASN A 549 7.38 37.95 -13.26
CA ASN A 549 6.16 38.41 -13.95
C ASN A 549 5.81 39.90 -13.79
N GLY A 550 6.81 40.79 -13.84
CA GLY A 550 6.60 42.24 -13.77
C GLY A 550 6.34 42.79 -12.36
N ASP A 551 6.57 42.00 -11.31
CA ASP A 551 6.51 42.47 -9.93
C ASP A 551 7.55 43.60 -9.70
N LYS A 552 7.11 44.68 -9.04
CA LYS A 552 7.94 45.87 -8.78
C LYS A 552 8.39 45.97 -7.32
N LYS A 553 8.03 45.00 -6.49
CA LYS A 553 8.35 44.97 -5.06
C LYS A 553 9.82 44.61 -4.84
N LYS A 554 10.32 45.00 -3.67
CA LYS A 554 11.64 44.60 -3.14
C LYS A 554 11.44 43.41 -2.21
N TYR A 555 12.28 42.39 -2.37
CA TYR A 555 12.28 41.18 -1.56
C TYR A 555 13.63 41.01 -0.87
N GLN A 556 13.61 40.43 0.33
CA GLN A 556 14.80 39.78 0.88
C GLN A 556 14.93 38.40 0.27
N ALA A 557 16.15 37.93 0.07
CA ALA A 557 16.46 36.66 -0.55
C ALA A 557 17.53 35.93 0.25
N CYS A 558 17.37 34.61 0.36
CA CYS A 558 18.39 33.74 0.91
C CYS A 558 18.43 32.41 0.15
N TRP A 559 19.58 31.74 0.23
CA TRP A 559 19.74 30.40 -0.30
C TRP A 559 19.42 29.39 0.78
N ILE A 560 18.72 28.32 0.42
CA ILE A 560 18.42 27.17 1.27
C ILE A 560 19.16 25.96 0.70
N ASN A 561 19.88 25.25 1.56
CA ASN A 561 20.51 23.99 1.18
C ASN A 561 19.43 22.91 0.97
N PRO A 562 19.30 22.34 -0.24
CA PRO A 562 18.22 21.40 -0.55
C PRO A 562 18.27 20.08 0.24
N ARG A 563 19.41 19.74 0.85
CA ARG A 563 19.58 18.49 1.61
C ARG A 563 19.17 18.59 3.07
N ASN A 564 19.43 19.72 3.72
CA ASN A 564 19.17 19.89 5.15
C ASN A 564 18.15 21.00 5.47
N GLY A 565 17.74 21.79 4.48
CA GLY A 565 16.73 22.85 4.60
C GLY A 565 17.23 24.14 5.26
N LYS A 566 18.51 24.22 5.65
CA LYS A 566 19.05 25.39 6.36
C LYS A 566 19.44 26.52 5.39
N PRO A 567 19.27 27.78 5.79
CA PRO A 567 19.81 28.93 5.06
C PRO A 567 21.34 28.84 4.87
N VAL A 568 21.84 29.34 3.75
CA VAL A 568 23.25 29.35 3.36
C VAL A 568 23.67 30.76 2.97
N GLY A 569 24.76 31.23 3.57
CA GLY A 569 25.31 32.57 3.30
C GLY A 569 24.47 33.71 3.89
N GLU A 570 24.79 34.93 3.48
CA GLU A 570 24.09 36.14 3.91
C GLU A 570 22.82 36.38 3.09
N THR A 571 21.83 36.99 3.74
CA THR A 571 20.61 37.47 3.07
C THR A 571 20.94 38.68 2.20
N PHE A 572 20.30 38.78 1.02
CA PHE A 572 20.51 39.88 0.09
C PHE A 572 19.18 40.39 -0.48
N SER A 573 19.17 41.58 -1.06
CA SER A 573 17.94 42.19 -1.59
C SER A 573 17.81 42.03 -3.10
N ILE A 574 16.62 41.66 -3.59
CA ILE A 574 16.29 41.59 -5.01
C ILE A 574 15.14 42.58 -5.32
N LYS A 575 15.30 43.38 -6.37
CA LYS A 575 14.19 44.15 -6.98
C LYS A 575 13.64 43.35 -8.15
N ALA A 576 12.35 43.03 -8.11
CA ALA A 576 11.75 42.10 -9.05
C ALA A 576 11.60 42.62 -10.51
N ALA A 577 11.76 43.93 -10.71
CA ALA A 577 11.64 44.59 -12.01
C ALA A 577 12.85 44.38 -12.95
N SER A 578 13.93 43.76 -12.47
CA SER A 578 15.13 43.45 -13.27
C SER A 578 15.25 41.94 -13.45
N SER A 579 15.54 41.47 -14.66
CA SER A 579 16.08 40.12 -14.86
C SER A 579 17.41 40.04 -14.10
N VAL A 580 17.49 39.16 -13.11
CA VAL A 580 18.69 38.96 -12.31
C VAL A 580 19.19 37.55 -12.54
N GLU A 581 20.42 37.45 -13.07
CA GLU A 581 21.15 36.20 -13.12
C GLU A 581 21.92 36.03 -11.80
N LEU A 582 21.72 34.89 -11.16
CA LEU A 582 22.37 34.56 -9.89
C LEU A 582 23.15 33.25 -10.02
N GLU A 583 24.33 33.18 -9.41
CA GLU A 583 25.04 31.91 -9.20
C GLU A 583 24.17 30.97 -8.37
N ASN A 584 23.93 29.75 -8.86
CA ASN A 584 23.04 28.81 -8.22
C ASN A 584 23.70 28.14 -7.00
N LYS A 585 23.13 28.34 -5.81
CA LYS A 585 23.61 27.74 -4.55
C LYS A 585 22.60 26.78 -3.91
N GLY A 586 21.54 26.41 -4.62
CA GLY A 586 20.51 25.49 -4.12
C GLY A 586 19.09 25.98 -4.38
N ILE A 587 18.27 26.06 -3.33
CA ILE A 587 16.93 26.62 -3.40
C ILE A 587 17.02 28.11 -3.09
N LEU A 588 16.52 28.97 -3.98
CA LEU A 588 16.44 30.39 -3.70
C LEU A 588 15.06 30.73 -3.14
N TRP A 589 15.01 31.35 -1.95
CA TRP A 589 13.78 31.82 -1.33
C TRP A 589 13.78 33.34 -1.23
N LEU A 590 12.77 33.97 -1.84
CA LEU A 590 12.47 35.40 -1.73
C LEU A 590 11.27 35.57 -0.80
N TYR A 591 11.39 36.47 0.18
CA TYR A 591 10.36 36.77 1.17
C TYR A 591 10.32 38.26 1.52
N ARG A 592 9.31 38.67 2.27
CA ARG A 592 9.05 40.07 2.63
C ARG A 592 9.02 40.33 4.12
#